data_AF-W2CTE8-F1
#
_entry.id   AF-W2CTE8-F1
#
_cell.length_a   1.000
_cell.length_b   1.000
_cell.length_c   1.000
_cell.angle_alpha   90.00
_cell.angle_beta   90.00
_cell.angle_gamma   90.00
#
_symmetry.space_group_name_H-M   'P 1'
#
loop_
_entity.id
_entity.type
_entity.pdbx_description
1 polymer ?
#
loop_
_entity_poly.entity_id
_entity_poly.type
_entity_poly.pdbx_seq_one_letter_code
_entity_poly.pdbx_strand_id
1 'polypeptide(L)'
;FSPTSLGRDNLLQEGVHSNRIWVTGNTVIDALYAVLGRIKHNEALQLSLGKALDRAGYDVDRVSNENRFRRLVLITGHRRENFGKGFLQICHAIEMLSTTYPDVDFVYPMHLNPNVRKPIEKVFNETPRENLFFIEPLDYLPFVYLMKKSSLVLTDSGGIQEEAPSLGKPVLVMRDTTERP
;
A
#
# COMPACT_ATOMS: atom_id res chain seq x y z
N PHE A 1 25.48 -1.76 -7.11
CA PHE A 1 24.85 -0.97 -6.05
C PHE A 1 23.89 -1.89 -5.30
N SER A 2 24.06 -2.01 -3.99
CA SER A 2 23.28 -2.88 -3.11
C SER A 2 22.43 -2.01 -2.18
N PRO A 3 21.13 -2.28 -2.00
CA PRO A 3 20.31 -1.48 -1.09
C PRO A 3 20.74 -1.57 0.37
N THR A 4 21.22 -2.73 0.81
CA THR A 4 21.52 -3.01 2.22
C THR A 4 22.86 -3.72 2.38
N SER A 5 23.38 -3.72 3.61
CA SER A 5 24.56 -4.50 3.97
C SER A 5 24.34 -6.00 3.76
N LEU A 6 23.14 -6.51 4.06
CA LEU A 6 22.79 -7.91 3.78
C LEU A 6 22.91 -8.23 2.28
N GLY A 7 22.39 -7.37 1.40
CA GLY A 7 22.55 -7.55 -0.04
C GLY A 7 24.02 -7.50 -0.50
N ARG A 8 24.86 -6.67 0.16
CA ARG A 8 26.30 -6.66 -0.10
C ARG A 8 26.92 -7.98 0.30
N ASP A 9 26.58 -8.50 1.47
CA ASP A 9 27.15 -9.72 2.02
C ASP A 9 26.76 -10.95 1.19
N ASN A 10 25.53 -10.99 0.66
CA ASN A 10 25.11 -12.01 -0.30
C ASN A 10 25.98 -11.98 -1.58
N LEU A 11 26.22 -10.80 -2.15
CA LEU A 11 27.07 -10.65 -3.34
C LEU A 11 28.53 -11.07 -3.06
N LEU A 12 29.04 -10.79 -1.85
CA LEU A 12 30.36 -11.25 -1.43
C LEU A 12 30.43 -12.79 -1.37
N GLN A 13 29.39 -13.45 -0.86
CA GLN A 13 29.30 -14.93 -0.82
C GLN A 13 29.23 -15.55 -2.22
N GLU A 14 28.66 -14.84 -3.20
CA GLU A 14 28.65 -15.24 -4.60
C GLU A 14 29.96 -14.94 -5.35
N GLY A 15 30.97 -14.40 -4.66
CA GLY A 15 32.30 -14.16 -5.23
C GLY A 15 32.46 -12.80 -5.94
N VAL A 16 31.52 -11.87 -5.78
CA VAL A 16 31.67 -10.51 -6.31
C VAL A 16 32.73 -9.75 -5.50
N HIS A 17 33.72 -9.18 -6.18
CA HIS A 17 34.76 -8.38 -5.51
C HIS A 17 34.17 -7.18 -4.77
N SER A 18 34.63 -6.96 -3.53
CA SER A 18 34.14 -5.91 -2.63
C SER A 18 34.23 -4.49 -3.23
N ASN A 19 35.27 -4.20 -4.00
CA ASN A 19 35.46 -2.90 -4.68
C ASN A 19 34.45 -2.64 -5.81
N ARG A 20 33.57 -3.61 -6.13
CA ARG A 20 32.46 -3.48 -7.09
C ARG A 20 31.10 -3.37 -6.43
N ILE A 21 31.05 -3.33 -5.09
CA ILE A 21 29.80 -3.29 -4.32
C ILE A 21 29.75 -2.02 -3.48
N TRP A 22 28.79 -1.17 -3.79
CA TRP A 22 28.47 0.02 -3.01
C TRP A 22 27.11 -0.15 -2.37
N VAL A 23 27.02 0.03 -1.04
CA VAL A 23 25.75 0.07 -0.33
C VAL A 23 25.18 1.48 -0.45
N THR A 24 24.00 1.63 -1.03
CA THR A 24 23.43 2.94 -1.41
C THR A 24 22.09 3.25 -0.77
N GLY A 25 21.43 2.28 -0.14
CA GLY A 25 19.98 2.35 0.04
C GLY A 25 19.22 2.04 -1.26
N ASN A 26 17.90 1.99 -1.19
CA ASN A 26 17.04 1.76 -2.36
C ASN A 26 16.58 3.10 -2.96
N THR A 27 16.84 3.30 -4.25
CA THR A 27 16.45 4.50 -5.01
C THR A 27 14.93 4.74 -5.07
N VAL A 28 14.12 3.73 -4.73
CA VAL A 28 12.67 3.90 -4.59
C VAL A 28 12.32 4.94 -3.51
N ILE A 29 13.15 5.06 -2.48
CA ILE A 29 12.96 6.04 -1.41
C ILE A 29 13.25 7.46 -1.90
N ASP A 30 14.28 7.64 -2.75
CA ASP A 30 14.55 8.91 -3.42
C ASP A 30 13.37 9.34 -4.30
N ALA A 31 12.83 8.41 -5.10
CA ALA A 31 11.67 8.66 -5.94
C ALA A 31 10.42 9.03 -5.12
N LEU A 32 10.19 8.34 -4.00
CA LEU A 32 9.12 8.61 -3.06
C LEU A 32 9.24 10.04 -2.49
N TYR A 33 10.40 10.43 -1.96
CA TYR A 33 10.60 11.77 -1.41
C TYR A 33 10.48 12.87 -2.48
N ALA A 34 10.97 12.62 -3.70
CA ALA A 34 10.80 13.56 -4.81
C ALA A 34 9.32 13.81 -5.13
N VAL A 35 8.49 12.76 -5.15
CA VAL A 35 7.04 12.88 -5.38
C VAL A 35 6.35 13.57 -4.21
N LEU A 36 6.68 13.24 -2.97
CA LEU A 36 6.11 13.90 -1.79
C LEU A 36 6.42 15.40 -1.76
N GLY A 37 7.65 15.78 -2.12
CA GLY A 37 8.08 17.17 -2.21
C GLY A 37 7.25 17.94 -3.23
N ARG A 38 7.02 17.34 -4.42
CA ARG A 38 6.15 17.92 -5.45
C ARG A 38 4.70 18.10 -4.96
N ILE A 39 4.16 17.11 -4.25
CA ILE A 39 2.78 17.17 -3.72
C ILE A 39 2.66 18.24 -2.64
N LYS A 40 3.60 18.30 -1.68
CA LYS A 40 3.52 19.18 -0.49
C LYS A 40 3.41 20.66 -0.87
N HIS A 41 4.07 21.08 -1.94
CA HIS A 41 4.18 22.49 -2.35
C HIS A 41 3.29 22.87 -3.53
N ASN A 42 2.31 22.02 -3.91
CA ASN A 42 1.46 22.26 -5.07
C ASN A 42 -0.01 21.92 -4.77
N GLU A 43 -0.80 22.94 -4.42
CA GLU A 43 -2.23 22.80 -4.10
C GLU A 43 -3.05 22.33 -5.32
N ALA A 44 -2.75 22.84 -6.52
CA ALA A 44 -3.43 22.42 -7.74
C ALA A 44 -3.21 20.91 -8.01
N LEU A 45 -1.99 20.42 -7.75
CA LEU A 45 -1.69 18.99 -7.82
C LEU A 45 -2.48 18.21 -6.77
N GLN A 46 -2.50 18.65 -5.51
CA GLN A 46 -3.29 17.99 -4.45
C GLN A 46 -4.77 17.88 -4.81
N LEU A 47 -5.37 18.96 -5.34
CA LEU A 47 -6.75 18.95 -5.82
C LEU A 47 -6.96 17.96 -6.97
N SER A 48 -6.02 17.92 -7.92
CA SER A 48 -6.09 16.98 -9.05
C SER A 48 -5.97 15.51 -8.60
N LEU A 49 -5.18 15.25 -7.57
CA LEU A 49 -5.02 13.92 -6.98
C LEU A 49 -6.26 13.51 -6.19
N GLY A 50 -6.89 14.43 -5.45
CA GLY A 50 -8.19 14.20 -4.82
C GLY A 50 -9.26 13.79 -5.83
N LYS A 51 -9.35 14.51 -6.96
CA LYS A 51 -10.24 14.14 -8.09
C LYS A 51 -9.87 12.81 -8.76
N ALA A 52 -8.60 12.43 -8.75
CA ALA A 52 -8.18 11.12 -9.27
C ALA A 52 -8.62 9.99 -8.36
N LEU A 53 -8.52 10.17 -7.04
CA LEU A 53 -9.00 9.20 -6.05
C LEU A 53 -10.53 9.08 -6.07
N ASP A 54 -11.24 10.21 -6.17
CA ASP A 54 -12.69 10.23 -6.29
C ASP A 54 -13.17 9.43 -7.51
N ARG A 55 -12.55 9.65 -8.67
CA ARG A 55 -12.81 8.87 -9.90
C ARG A 55 -12.48 7.39 -9.76
N ALA A 56 -11.48 7.03 -8.94
CA ALA A 56 -11.16 5.63 -8.68
C ALA A 56 -12.17 4.97 -7.72
N GLY A 57 -12.93 5.76 -6.96
CA GLY A 57 -13.98 5.30 -6.04
C GLY A 57 -13.75 5.65 -4.57
N TYR A 58 -12.86 6.61 -4.25
CA TYR A 58 -12.64 7.05 -2.86
C TYR A 58 -12.50 8.56 -2.70
N ASP A 59 -13.38 9.15 -1.90
CA ASP A 59 -13.29 10.55 -1.47
C ASP A 59 -12.26 10.71 -0.34
N VAL A 60 -11.12 11.33 -0.65
CA VAL A 60 -10.01 11.55 0.30
C VAL A 60 -10.30 12.65 1.33
N ASP A 61 -11.34 13.46 1.13
CA ASP A 61 -11.71 14.50 2.09
C ASP A 61 -12.34 13.89 3.35
N ARG A 62 -12.84 12.65 3.27
CA ARG A 62 -13.32 11.85 4.41
C ARG A 62 -12.31 11.72 5.55
N VAL A 63 -11.02 11.73 5.24
CA VAL A 63 -9.91 11.63 6.21
C VAL A 63 -9.14 12.93 6.39
N SER A 64 -9.49 13.96 5.61
CA SER A 64 -8.86 15.30 5.66
C SER A 64 -9.74 16.34 6.35
N ASN A 65 -11.01 16.03 6.63
CA ASN A 65 -11.96 16.95 7.23
C ASN A 65 -11.80 17.03 8.75
N GLU A 66 -11.46 18.22 9.26
CA GLU A 66 -11.28 18.51 10.69
C GLU A 66 -12.53 18.22 11.54
N ASN A 67 -13.72 18.19 10.92
CA ASN A 67 -14.99 17.91 11.62
C ASN A 67 -15.35 16.42 11.66
N ARG A 68 -14.62 15.55 10.94
CA ARG A 68 -14.81 14.09 10.94
C ARG A 68 -13.46 13.40 10.79
N PHE A 69 -12.81 13.11 11.92
CA PHE A 69 -11.57 12.34 11.96
C PHE A 69 -11.82 10.86 11.68
N ARG A 70 -11.91 10.48 10.40
CA ARG A 70 -11.81 9.07 10.01
C ARG A 70 -10.35 8.70 9.82
N ARG A 71 -9.98 7.50 10.26
CA ARG A 71 -8.66 6.93 9.96
C ARG A 71 -8.73 6.16 8.66
N LEU A 72 -7.61 6.05 7.96
CA LEU A 72 -7.50 5.30 6.72
C LEU A 72 -6.54 4.12 6.87
N VAL A 73 -7.00 2.93 6.54
CA VAL A 73 -6.18 1.73 6.35
C VAL A 73 -6.03 1.49 4.86
N LEU A 74 -4.81 1.62 4.35
CA LEU A 74 -4.50 1.31 2.96
C LEU A 74 -4.19 -0.18 2.84
N ILE A 75 -4.86 -0.86 1.91
CA ILE A 75 -4.69 -2.29 1.69
C ILE A 75 -4.13 -2.51 0.29
N THR A 76 -3.07 -3.32 0.20
CA THR A 76 -2.57 -3.79 -1.09
C THR A 76 -2.31 -5.30 -1.00
N GLY A 77 -2.95 -6.07 -1.86
CA GLY A 77 -2.81 -7.52 -1.89
C GLY A 77 -2.88 -8.03 -3.32
N HIS A 78 -1.89 -8.80 -3.78
CA HIS A 78 -1.93 -9.44 -5.11
C HIS A 78 -0.86 -10.52 -5.33
N ARG A 79 -0.07 -10.88 -4.32
CA ARG A 79 0.98 -11.88 -4.47
C ARG A 79 0.39 -13.27 -4.70
N ARG A 80 1.00 -14.01 -5.64
CA ARG A 80 0.52 -15.33 -6.09
C ARG A 80 0.49 -16.36 -4.98
N GLU A 81 1.44 -16.30 -4.06
CA GLU A 81 1.52 -17.19 -2.90
C GLU A 81 0.30 -17.11 -1.97
N ASN A 82 -0.38 -15.95 -1.95
CA ASN A 82 -1.59 -15.78 -1.16
C ASN A 82 -2.83 -16.36 -1.87
N PHE A 83 -2.77 -16.69 -3.17
CA PHE A 83 -3.97 -17.10 -3.91
C PHE A 83 -4.67 -18.34 -3.32
N GLY A 84 -6.00 -18.38 -3.47
CA GLY A 84 -6.82 -19.43 -2.89
C GLY A 84 -7.12 -19.15 -1.41
N LYS A 85 -6.75 -20.07 -0.53
CA LYS A 85 -7.17 -20.05 0.87
C LYS A 85 -6.63 -18.85 1.66
N GLY A 86 -5.35 -18.49 1.48
CA GLY A 86 -4.73 -17.38 2.21
C GLY A 86 -5.42 -16.04 1.90
N PHE A 87 -5.70 -15.79 0.62
CA PHE A 87 -6.36 -14.56 0.19
C PHE A 87 -7.82 -14.48 0.65
N LEU A 88 -8.53 -15.61 0.69
CA LEU A 88 -9.87 -15.67 1.30
C LEU A 88 -9.82 -15.34 2.80
N GLN A 89 -8.82 -15.84 3.53
CA GLN A 89 -8.64 -15.50 4.95
C GLN A 89 -8.35 -14.01 5.14
N ILE A 90 -7.52 -13.41 4.27
CA ILE A 90 -7.29 -11.95 4.26
C ILE A 90 -8.60 -11.19 4.02
N CYS A 91 -9.42 -11.62 3.07
CA CYS A 91 -10.73 -11.02 2.82
C CYS A 91 -11.63 -11.08 4.06
N HIS A 92 -11.76 -12.23 4.71
CA HIS A 92 -12.55 -12.35 5.95
C HIS A 92 -11.98 -11.54 7.12
N ALA A 93 -10.65 -11.39 7.20
CA ALA A 93 -10.03 -10.53 8.21
C ALA A 93 -10.39 -9.05 7.96
N ILE A 94 -10.30 -8.59 6.71
CA ILE A 94 -10.71 -7.23 6.32
C ILE A 94 -12.20 -7.02 6.60
N GLU A 95 -13.03 -8.01 6.29
CA GLU A 95 -14.45 -8.01 6.57
C GLU A 95 -14.75 -7.80 8.06
N MET A 96 -14.11 -8.61 8.91
CA MET A 96 -14.23 -8.51 10.37
C MET A 96 -13.72 -7.15 10.89
N LEU A 97 -12.58 -6.66 10.39
CA LEU A 97 -12.04 -5.36 10.78
C LEU A 97 -12.96 -4.20 10.38
N SER A 98 -13.52 -4.22 9.16
CA SER A 98 -14.44 -3.19 8.69
C SER A 98 -15.72 -3.11 9.53
N THR A 99 -16.18 -4.26 10.03
CA THR A 99 -17.34 -4.36 10.93
C THR A 99 -17.01 -3.89 12.34
N THR A 100 -15.81 -4.21 12.82
CA THR A 100 -15.34 -3.86 14.17
C THR A 100 -15.03 -2.37 14.32
N TYR A 101 -14.56 -1.73 13.25
CA TYR A 101 -14.09 -0.33 13.25
C TYR A 101 -14.87 0.51 12.22
N PRO A 102 -16.16 0.85 12.48
CA PRO A 102 -17.01 1.58 11.53
C PRO A 102 -16.56 3.02 11.26
N ASP A 103 -15.70 3.59 12.10
CA ASP A 103 -15.09 4.92 11.98
C ASP A 103 -13.78 4.94 11.16
N VAL A 104 -13.31 3.76 10.73
CA VAL A 104 -12.09 3.59 9.93
C VAL A 104 -12.47 3.24 8.50
N ASP A 105 -11.90 3.97 7.54
CA ASP A 105 -12.00 3.65 6.12
C ASP A 105 -10.91 2.65 5.72
N PHE A 106 -11.33 1.54 5.12
CA PHE A 106 -10.46 0.51 4.56
C PHE A 106 -10.47 0.67 3.04
N VAL A 107 -9.36 1.13 2.48
CA VAL A 107 -9.25 1.43 1.04
C VAL A 107 -8.32 0.43 0.37
N TYR A 108 -8.84 -0.30 -0.61
CA TYR A 108 -8.13 -1.33 -1.34
C TYR A 108 -8.17 -1.04 -2.85
N PRO A 109 -7.09 -0.46 -3.42
CA PRO A 109 -6.88 -0.40 -4.87
C PRO A 109 -6.70 -1.81 -5.44
N MET A 110 -7.74 -2.33 -6.10
CA MET A 110 -7.83 -3.73 -6.50
C MET A 110 -7.12 -4.01 -7.82
N HIS A 111 -6.10 -4.87 -7.79
CA HIS A 111 -5.46 -5.37 -9.00
C HIS A 111 -6.49 -6.01 -9.95
N LEU A 112 -6.29 -5.84 -11.26
CA LEU A 112 -7.17 -6.39 -12.32
C LEU A 112 -7.19 -7.93 -12.42
N ASN A 113 -6.45 -8.63 -11.55
CA ASN A 113 -6.27 -10.08 -11.68
C ASN A 113 -7.54 -10.79 -11.19
N PRO A 114 -8.17 -11.68 -12.00
CA PRO A 114 -9.35 -12.44 -11.58
C PRO A 114 -9.13 -13.26 -10.30
N ASN A 115 -7.91 -13.72 -10.03
CA ASN A 115 -7.57 -14.45 -8.81
C ASN A 115 -7.60 -13.58 -7.55
N VAL A 116 -7.67 -12.25 -7.71
CA VAL A 116 -7.84 -11.26 -6.64
C VAL A 116 -9.30 -10.76 -6.62
N ARG A 117 -9.88 -10.45 -7.78
CA ARG A 117 -11.25 -9.92 -7.87
C ARG A 117 -12.32 -10.93 -7.47
N LYS A 118 -12.26 -12.18 -7.94
CA LYS A 118 -13.30 -13.19 -7.67
C LYS A 118 -13.44 -13.55 -6.18
N PRO A 119 -12.37 -13.72 -5.39
CA PRO A 119 -12.51 -13.94 -3.95
C PRO A 119 -13.11 -12.74 -3.21
N ILE A 120 -12.73 -11.52 -3.60
CA ILE A 120 -13.32 -10.29 -3.04
C ILE A 120 -14.82 -10.26 -3.35
N GLU A 121 -15.21 -10.44 -4.61
CA GLU A 121 -16.62 -10.52 -5.00
C GLU A 121 -17.33 -11.58 -4.15
N LYS A 122 -16.79 -12.79 -4.03
CA LYS A 122 -17.40 -13.87 -3.24
C LYS A 122 -17.65 -13.50 -1.77
N VAL A 123 -16.73 -12.79 -1.13
CA VAL A 123 -16.83 -12.44 0.31
C VAL A 123 -17.68 -11.19 0.53
N PHE A 124 -17.64 -10.22 -0.39
CA PHE A 124 -18.19 -8.88 -0.15
C PHE A 124 -19.47 -8.56 -0.94
N ASN A 125 -20.01 -9.46 -1.77
CA ASN A 125 -21.19 -9.17 -2.60
C ASN A 125 -22.51 -9.04 -1.82
N GLU A 126 -22.60 -9.61 -0.61
CA GLU A 126 -23.89 -9.75 0.08
C GLU A 126 -24.31 -8.50 0.84
N THR A 127 -23.37 -7.64 1.25
CA THR A 127 -23.69 -6.42 2.01
C THR A 127 -22.67 -5.32 1.74
N PRO A 128 -23.07 -4.22 1.07
CA PRO A 128 -22.20 -3.05 0.91
C PRO A 128 -21.92 -2.42 2.27
N ARG A 129 -20.68 -2.00 2.48
CA ARG A 129 -20.20 -1.40 3.73
C ARG A 129 -19.75 0.04 3.47
N GLU A 130 -20.20 0.98 4.29
CA GLU A 130 -19.94 2.42 4.11
C GLU A 130 -18.48 2.84 4.32
N ASN A 131 -17.67 1.94 4.89
CA ASN A 131 -16.28 2.18 5.27
C ASN A 131 -15.29 1.22 4.60
N LEU A 132 -15.72 0.43 3.61
CA LEU A 132 -14.85 -0.48 2.86
C LEU A 132 -14.92 -0.13 1.37
N PHE A 133 -13.80 0.29 0.81
CA PHE A 133 -13.69 0.85 -0.53
C PHE A 133 -12.78 -0.02 -1.39
N PHE A 134 -13.38 -0.75 -2.30
CA PHE A 134 -12.71 -1.44 -3.38
C PHE A 134 -12.63 -0.50 -4.58
N ILE A 135 -11.45 0.09 -4.81
CA ILE A 135 -11.26 1.11 -5.85
C ILE A 135 -10.44 0.57 -7.02
N GLU A 136 -10.54 1.23 -8.17
CA GLU A 136 -9.71 0.89 -9.32
C GLU A 136 -8.21 1.11 -9.02
N PRO A 137 -7.30 0.34 -9.68
CA PRO A 137 -5.87 0.53 -9.53
C PRO A 137 -5.45 1.98 -9.74
N LEU A 138 -4.52 2.43 -8.90
CA LEU A 138 -4.01 3.80 -8.94
C LEU A 138 -2.64 3.85 -9.62
N ASP A 139 -2.43 4.93 -10.38
CA ASP A 139 -1.08 5.33 -10.78
C ASP A 139 -0.24 5.72 -9.56
N TYR A 140 1.08 5.78 -9.74
CA TYR A 140 2.01 5.98 -8.64
C TYR A 140 1.76 7.26 -7.81
N LEU A 141 1.49 8.40 -8.45
CA LEU A 141 1.25 9.67 -7.73
C LEU A 141 0.01 9.64 -6.82
N PRO A 142 -1.20 9.28 -7.32
CA PRO A 142 -2.38 9.18 -6.45
C PRO A 142 -2.21 8.07 -5.40
N PHE A 143 -1.50 6.99 -5.71
CA PHE A 143 -1.17 5.96 -4.74
C PHE A 143 -0.30 6.48 -3.59
N VAL A 144 0.81 7.18 -3.88
CA VAL A 144 1.69 7.81 -2.87
C VAL A 144 0.91 8.84 -2.04
N TYR A 145 0.01 9.60 -2.67
CA TYR A 145 -0.84 10.56 -1.97
C TYR A 145 -1.79 9.86 -0.99
N LEU A 146 -2.44 8.77 -1.42
CA LEU A 146 -3.30 7.96 -0.56
C LEU A 146 -2.52 7.31 0.59
N MET A 147 -1.33 6.76 0.31
CA MET A 147 -0.43 6.18 1.31
C MET A 147 0.04 7.24 2.31
N LYS A 148 0.31 8.47 1.89
CA LYS A 148 0.62 9.58 2.81
C LYS A 148 -0.54 9.90 3.77
N LYS A 149 -1.79 9.74 3.31
CA LYS A 149 -3.01 9.96 4.10
C LYS A 149 -3.37 8.77 5.00
N SER A 150 -2.78 7.59 4.79
CA SER A 150 -3.07 6.42 5.62
C SER A 150 -2.55 6.55 7.05
N SER A 151 -3.22 5.88 7.97
CA SER A 151 -2.78 5.66 9.36
C SER A 151 -2.05 4.33 9.53
N LEU A 152 -2.35 3.34 8.67
CA LEU A 152 -1.81 1.99 8.68
C LEU A 152 -1.82 1.45 7.25
N VAL A 153 -0.86 0.58 6.91
CA VAL A 153 -0.83 -0.14 5.64
C VAL A 153 -0.86 -1.65 5.88
N LEU A 154 -1.80 -2.36 5.25
CA LEU A 154 -1.83 -3.82 5.18
C LEU A 154 -1.32 -4.24 3.79
N THR A 155 -0.22 -4.98 3.71
CA THR A 155 0.43 -5.23 2.41
C THR A 155 1.05 -6.61 2.26
N ASP A 156 0.98 -7.18 1.06
CA ASP A 156 1.87 -8.27 0.62
C ASP A 156 2.95 -7.80 -0.39
N SER A 157 3.02 -6.49 -0.66
CA SER A 157 3.97 -5.91 -1.60
C SER A 157 5.30 -5.62 -0.93
N GLY A 158 6.38 -6.23 -1.43
CA GLY A 158 7.74 -5.95 -0.98
C GLY A 158 8.18 -4.49 -1.19
N GLY A 159 7.72 -3.82 -2.27
CA GLY A 159 8.06 -2.39 -2.48
C GLY A 159 7.41 -1.49 -1.43
N ILE A 160 6.15 -1.75 -1.10
CA ILE A 160 5.41 -0.98 -0.09
C ILE A 160 5.99 -1.18 1.31
N GLN A 161 6.59 -2.35 1.60
CA GLN A 161 7.33 -2.58 2.85
C GLN A 161 8.53 -1.64 3.00
N GLU A 162 9.13 -1.14 1.92
CA GLU A 162 10.23 -0.17 1.97
C GLU A 162 9.71 1.28 1.97
N GLU A 163 8.69 1.56 1.16
CA GLU A 163 8.15 2.91 0.97
C GLU A 163 7.31 3.41 2.16
N ALA A 164 6.37 2.61 2.65
CA ALA A 164 5.45 3.05 3.70
C ALA A 164 6.14 3.39 5.03
N PRO A 165 7.13 2.62 5.53
CA PRO A 165 7.87 3.00 6.74
C PRO A 165 8.67 4.29 6.57
N SER A 166 9.15 4.59 5.36
CA SER A 166 9.83 5.85 5.06
C SER A 166 8.90 7.07 5.20
N LEU A 167 7.58 6.86 5.14
CA LEU A 167 6.56 7.87 5.44
C LEU A 167 6.13 7.88 6.92
N GLY A 168 6.77 7.08 7.78
CA GLY A 168 6.36 6.88 9.17
C GLY A 168 5.04 6.11 9.32
N LYS A 169 4.63 5.35 8.30
CA LYS A 169 3.41 4.54 8.34
C LYS A 169 3.72 3.15 8.90
N PRO A 170 3.03 2.70 9.96
CA PRO A 170 3.11 1.31 10.37
C PRO A 170 2.63 0.38 9.24
N VAL A 171 3.29 -0.76 9.09
CA VAL A 171 2.99 -1.75 8.04
C VAL A 171 2.76 -3.11 8.68
N LEU A 172 1.62 -3.75 8.36
CA LEU A 172 1.37 -5.15 8.65
C LEU A 172 1.53 -5.96 7.37
N VAL A 173 2.51 -6.87 7.37
CA VAL A 173 2.83 -7.69 6.22
C VAL A 173 1.96 -8.94 6.22
N MET A 174 1.22 -9.16 5.14
CA MET A 174 0.31 -10.31 4.97
C MET A 174 1.04 -11.50 4.31
N ARG A 175 2.25 -11.81 4.79
CA ARG A 175 3.12 -12.90 4.31
C ARG A 175 3.92 -13.49 5.46
N ASP A 176 4.21 -14.78 5.40
CA ASP A 176 5.09 -15.47 6.35
C ASP A 176 6.58 -15.31 6.01
N THR A 177 6.89 -15.06 4.74
CA THR A 177 8.27 -14.86 4.26
C THR A 177 8.37 -13.55 3.48
N THR A 178 9.39 -12.74 3.78
CA THR A 178 9.73 -11.55 3.00
C THR A 178 11.16 -11.63 2.49
N GLU A 179 11.33 -11.24 1.22
CA GLU A 179 12.62 -11.13 0.53
C GLU A 179 13.38 -9.84 0.88
N ARG A 180 12.77 -8.98 1.72
CA ARG A 180 13.27 -7.66 2.11
C ARG A 180 13.38 -7.60 3.65
N PRO A 181 14.57 -7.37 4.22
CA PRO A 181 14.80 -7.34 5.66
C PRO A 181 14.20 -6.10 6.34
#